data_AF-A0A924Z427-F1
#
_entry.id   AF-A0A924Z427-F1
#
_cell.length_a   1.000
_cell.length_b   1.000
_cell.length_c   1.000
_cell.angle_alpha   90.00
_cell.angle_beta   90.00
_cell.angle_gamma   90.00
#
_symmetry.space_group_name_H-M   'P 1'
#
loop_
_entity.id
_entity.type
_entity.pdbx_description
1 polymer ?
#
loop_
_entity_poly.entity_id
_entity_poly.type
_entity_poly.pdbx_seq_one_letter_code
_entity_poly.pdbx_strand_id
1 'polypeptide(L)'
;MFNPAKVGQLKSNAPDVDTVRIRTSPDLTSDFVSKPVGTRVMVTDQTLGADPAGFYWYRVTFDGTKDGWVRDDVIDVSTNPTPSPSPTPTPTPSPTPNPIDARTRLFFETDTRQVRVFEEGVSVFMNIYNKKTASTELNHVFATKLSGGDSRGWENYLSTKDGRAYQASMIQRGTTQLKITNSSTGLDVEPIESGFKAWGTEYQ
;
A
#
# COMPACT_ATOMS: atom_id res chain seq x y z
N MET A 1 4.55 21.08 26.80
CA MET A 1 5.78 20.30 26.52
C MET A 1 5.64 18.96 27.21
N PHE A 2 5.60 17.86 26.47
CA PHE A 2 5.64 16.52 27.04
C PHE A 2 7.09 16.19 27.39
N ASN A 3 7.41 15.98 28.66
CA ASN A 3 8.70 15.42 29.06
C ASN A 3 8.71 13.95 28.62
N PRO A 4 9.65 13.48 27.78
CA PRO A 4 9.64 12.09 27.34
C PRO A 4 9.75 11.18 28.56
N ALA A 5 8.79 10.26 28.72
CA ALA A 5 8.82 9.26 29.78
C ALA A 5 10.13 8.47 29.68
N LYS A 6 10.94 8.50 30.75
CA LYS A 6 12.20 7.74 30.80
C LYS A 6 11.86 6.28 31.10
N VAL A 7 12.52 5.34 30.45
CA VAL A 7 12.32 3.90 30.75
C VAL A 7 13.34 3.47 31.78
N GLY A 8 12.88 2.79 32.82
CA GLY A 8 13.74 2.13 33.80
C GLY A 8 13.58 0.61 33.77
N GLN A 9 14.66 -0.10 34.10
CA GLN A 9 14.63 -1.54 34.33
C GLN A 9 15.02 -1.82 35.79
N LEU A 10 14.19 -2.58 36.50
CA LEU A 10 14.46 -2.93 37.89
C LEU A 10 15.66 -3.89 37.98
N LYS A 11 16.56 -3.62 38.93
CA LYS A 11 17.76 -4.44 39.20
C LYS A 11 17.87 -4.74 40.69
N SER A 12 18.59 -5.81 41.02
CA SER A 12 18.92 -6.08 42.41
C SER A 12 20.14 -5.26 42.85
N ASN A 13 20.12 -4.83 44.10
CA ASN A 13 21.26 -4.22 44.80
C ASN A 13 21.94 -5.21 45.77
N ALA A 14 21.48 -6.46 45.84
CA ALA A 14 22.00 -7.50 46.72
C ALA A 14 22.14 -8.86 45.98
N PRO A 15 23.17 -9.66 46.30
CA PRO A 15 23.25 -11.03 45.79
C PRO A 15 22.02 -11.84 46.26
N ASP A 16 21.51 -12.71 45.38
CA ASP A 16 20.41 -13.64 45.65
C ASP A 16 19.03 -13.01 45.91
N VAL A 17 18.84 -11.73 45.59
CA VAL A 17 17.52 -11.09 45.57
C VAL A 17 17.02 -10.96 44.14
N ASP A 18 15.93 -11.66 43.82
CA ASP A 18 15.32 -11.70 42.48
C ASP A 18 14.10 -10.78 42.35
N THR A 19 13.76 -10.04 43.42
CA THR A 19 12.63 -9.11 43.45
C THR A 19 13.01 -7.75 44.00
N VAL A 20 12.39 -6.71 43.43
CA VAL A 20 12.54 -5.31 43.83
C VAL A 20 11.24 -4.83 44.45
N ARG A 21 11.36 -4.08 45.55
CA ARG A 21 10.21 -3.48 46.26
C ARG A 21 9.89 -2.13 45.63
N ILE A 22 8.66 -2.00 45.13
CA ILE A 22 8.07 -0.75 44.68
C ILE A 22 7.16 -0.24 45.79
N ARG A 23 7.48 0.92 46.37
CA ARG A 23 6.85 1.44 47.58
C ARG A 23 5.77 2.47 47.29
N THR A 24 4.84 2.67 48.21
CA THR A 24 3.79 3.69 48.07
C THR A 24 4.30 5.11 48.31
N SER A 25 5.41 5.27 49.04
CA SER A 25 6.10 6.54 49.29
C SER A 25 7.63 6.41 49.14
N PRO A 26 8.36 7.51 48.88
CA PRO A 26 9.83 7.51 48.74
C PRO A 26 10.53 7.43 50.10
N ASP A 27 10.27 6.37 50.85
CA ASP A 27 10.83 6.07 52.16
C ASP A 27 10.98 4.54 52.36
N LEU A 28 11.67 4.10 53.41
CA LEU A 28 11.91 2.67 53.65
C LEU A 28 10.81 1.96 54.45
N THR A 29 9.81 2.68 54.93
CA THR A 29 8.82 2.24 55.93
C THR A 29 7.42 2.03 55.37
N SER A 30 7.13 2.61 54.20
CA SER A 30 5.86 2.54 53.51
C SER A 30 5.59 1.16 52.93
N ASP A 31 4.29 0.89 52.74
CA ASP A 31 3.81 -0.33 52.08
C ASP A 31 4.44 -0.50 50.69
N PHE A 32 4.55 -1.74 50.24
CA PHE A 32 5.21 -2.04 48.98
C PHE A 32 4.60 -3.23 48.24
N VAL A 33 4.85 -3.25 46.94
CA VAL A 33 4.61 -4.38 46.04
C VAL A 33 5.95 -4.90 45.56
N SER A 34 6.15 -6.22 45.58
CA SER A 34 7.34 -6.85 45.01
C SER A 34 7.16 -7.12 43.52
N LYS A 35 8.18 -6.82 42.72
CA LYS A 35 8.25 -7.16 41.29
C LYS A 35 9.55 -7.86 40.95
N PRO A 36 9.59 -8.79 39.98
CA PRO A 36 10.83 -9.43 39.58
C PRO A 36 11.88 -8.43 39.08
N VAL A 37 13.15 -8.73 39.32
CA VAL A 37 14.29 -8.10 38.64
C VAL A 37 14.13 -8.25 37.13
N GLY A 38 14.53 -7.23 36.38
CA GLY A 38 14.35 -7.14 34.93
C GLY A 38 13.01 -6.54 34.50
N THR A 39 12.06 -6.34 35.42
CA THR A 39 10.78 -5.67 35.13
C THR A 39 11.03 -4.27 34.56
N ARG A 40 10.39 -3.96 33.42
CA ARG A 40 10.45 -2.63 32.80
C ARG A 40 9.37 -1.73 33.38
N VAL A 41 9.74 -0.51 33.72
CA VAL A 41 8.86 0.51 34.30
C VAL A 41 9.05 1.85 33.61
N MET A 42 8.05 2.72 33.68
CA MET A 42 8.14 4.09 33.17
C MET A 42 8.46 5.03 34.32
N VAL A 43 9.59 5.73 34.27
CA VAL A 43 9.98 6.73 35.26
C VAL A 43 9.29 8.05 34.93
N THR A 44 8.49 8.54 35.89
CA THR A 44 7.64 9.73 35.73
C THR A 44 8.12 10.90 36.58
N ASP A 45 8.86 10.65 37.67
CA ASP A 45 9.37 11.69 38.56
C ASP A 45 10.64 11.24 39.31
N GLN A 46 11.37 12.20 39.90
CA GLN A 46 12.53 11.96 40.75
C GLN A 46 12.50 12.91 41.95
N THR A 47 12.66 12.38 43.17
CA THR A 47 12.74 13.17 44.39
C THR A 47 13.85 12.66 45.31
N LEU A 48 14.31 13.49 46.24
CA LEU A 48 15.15 13.04 47.34
C LEU A 48 14.27 12.34 48.39
N GLY A 49 14.64 11.12 48.78
CA GLY A 49 13.89 10.34 49.76
C GLY A 49 13.98 10.93 51.16
N ALA A 50 13.01 10.57 52.02
CA ALA A 50 13.06 10.86 53.44
C ALA A 50 13.96 9.88 54.23
N ASP A 51 14.75 9.06 53.53
CA ASP A 51 15.65 8.09 54.15
C ASP A 51 16.92 8.76 54.71
N PRO A 52 17.48 8.26 55.84
CA PRO A 52 18.68 8.85 56.45
C PRO A 52 19.94 8.78 55.57
N ALA A 53 19.92 7.96 54.52
CA ALA A 53 21.05 7.74 53.63
C ALA A 53 21.06 8.72 52.43
N GLY A 54 19.98 9.47 52.23
CA GLY A 54 19.87 10.52 51.21
C GLY A 54 19.78 9.99 49.78
N PHE A 55 19.21 8.81 49.57
CA PHE A 55 19.04 8.28 48.22
C PHE A 55 17.99 9.04 47.42
N TYR A 56 18.17 9.10 46.10
CA TYR A 56 17.12 9.54 45.19
C TYR A 56 16.12 8.40 44.97
N TRP A 57 14.86 8.79 44.86
CA TRP A 57 13.75 7.89 44.53
C TRP A 57 13.13 8.31 43.22
N TYR A 58 12.84 7.31 42.39
CA TYR A 58 12.16 7.46 41.13
C TYR A 58 10.70 7.04 41.29
N ARG A 59 9.78 7.92 40.89
CA ARG A 59 8.37 7.53 40.73
C ARG A 59 8.27 6.74 39.43
N VAL A 60 7.66 5.57 39.51
CA VAL A 60 7.56 4.64 38.40
C VAL A 60 6.12 4.18 38.20
N THR A 61 5.70 4.11 36.94
CA THR A 61 4.47 3.45 36.53
C THR A 61 4.81 2.03 36.03
N PHE A 62 4.08 1.04 36.52
CA PHE A 62 4.23 -0.38 36.22
C PHE A 62 2.86 -1.04 36.00
N ASP A 63 2.82 -2.23 35.39
CA ASP A 63 1.60 -2.91 34.97
C ASP A 63 0.64 -2.02 34.13
N GLY A 64 1.17 -0.98 33.48
CA GLY A 64 0.42 -0.03 32.65
C GLY A 64 -0.30 1.10 33.39
N THR A 65 -0.70 0.92 34.65
CA THR A 65 -1.55 1.90 35.37
C THR A 65 -1.21 2.10 36.84
N LYS A 66 -0.33 1.28 37.43
CA LYS A 66 0.02 1.37 38.86
C LYS A 66 1.26 2.22 39.05
N ASP A 67 1.26 3.05 40.07
CA ASP A 67 2.42 3.87 40.42
C ASP A 67 3.04 3.44 41.75
N GLY A 68 4.33 3.73 41.90
CA GLY A 68 5.02 3.69 43.17
C GLY A 68 6.43 4.24 43.07
N TRP A 69 7.23 4.03 44.10
CA TRP A 69 8.57 4.60 44.25
C TRP A 69 9.60 3.50 44.39
N VAL A 70 10.71 3.63 43.65
CA VAL A 70 11.89 2.78 43.76
C VAL A 70 13.12 3.63 43.97
N ARG A 71 14.09 3.13 44.72
CA ARG A 71 15.37 3.81 44.93
C ARG A 71 16.25 3.73 43.69
N ASP A 72 17.17 4.67 43.55
CA ASP A 72 18.15 4.71 42.47
C ASP A 72 19.02 3.44 42.40
N ASP A 73 19.34 2.84 43.54
CA ASP A 73 20.19 1.66 43.64
C ASP A 73 19.56 0.37 43.09
N VAL A 74 18.23 0.34 42.91
CA VAL A 74 17.46 -0.82 42.43
C VAL A 74 16.80 -0.60 41.07
N ILE A 75 17.21 0.45 40.35
CA ILE A 75 16.72 0.74 39.00
C ILE A 75 17.87 1.20 38.11
N ASP A 76 17.90 0.70 36.88
CA ASP A 76 18.73 1.25 35.82
C ASP A 76 17.85 2.17 34.96
N VAL A 77 18.00 3.48 35.12
CA VAL A 77 17.26 4.47 34.34
C VAL A 77 18.03 4.74 33.06
N SER A 78 17.56 4.13 31.97
CA SER A 78 18.15 4.36 30.67
C SER A 78 17.82 5.78 30.20
N THR A 79 18.84 6.62 30.00
CA THR A 79 18.70 7.92 29.32
C THR A 79 18.63 7.78 27.80
N ASN A 80 18.16 6.63 27.28
CA ASN A 80 18.22 6.36 25.86
C ASN A 80 17.20 7.23 25.10
N PRO A 81 17.62 7.86 23.98
CA PRO A 81 16.76 8.75 23.22
C PRO A 81 15.48 8.03 22.82
N THR A 82 14.39 8.79 22.84
CA THR A 82 13.11 8.49 22.21
C THR A 82 13.36 7.70 20.91
N PRO A 83 12.64 6.59 20.64
CA PRO A 83 12.79 5.90 19.36
C PRO A 83 12.58 6.92 18.25
N SER A 84 13.63 7.13 17.44
CA SER A 84 13.54 7.95 16.24
C SER A 84 12.36 7.43 15.42
N PRO A 85 11.49 8.31 14.86
CA PRO A 85 10.42 7.84 14.00
C PRO A 85 11.02 6.93 12.93
N SER A 86 10.45 5.72 12.82
CA SER A 86 10.78 4.80 11.74
C SER A 86 10.75 5.57 10.42
N PRO A 87 11.72 5.38 9.50
CA PRO A 87 11.68 6.04 8.22
C PRO A 87 10.30 5.81 7.60
N THR A 88 9.63 6.90 7.24
CA THR A 88 8.42 6.83 6.42
C THR A 88 8.81 6.04 5.18
N PRO A 89 8.06 5.00 4.78
CA PRO A 89 8.36 4.28 3.56
C PRO A 89 8.46 5.32 2.44
N THR A 90 9.61 5.35 1.79
CA THR A 90 9.81 6.19 0.61
C THR A 90 8.72 5.78 -0.39
N PRO A 91 7.93 6.72 -0.95
CA PRO A 91 6.94 6.36 -1.94
C PRO A 91 7.65 5.57 -3.04
N THR A 92 7.20 4.34 -3.26
CA THR A 92 7.68 3.54 -4.37
C THR A 92 7.47 4.38 -5.63
N PRO A 93 8.50 4.61 -6.46
CA PRO A 93 8.31 5.36 -7.69
C PRO A 93 7.17 4.69 -8.47
N SER A 94 6.16 5.49 -8.84
CA SER A 94 5.10 5.02 -9.73
C SER A 94 5.78 4.40 -10.95
N PRO A 95 5.38 3.20 -11.40
CA PRO A 95 6.00 2.59 -12.58
C PRO A 95 5.94 3.61 -13.71
N THR A 96 7.10 3.92 -14.27
CA THR A 96 7.16 4.72 -15.49
C THR A 96 6.39 3.92 -16.54
N PRO A 97 5.33 4.48 -17.16
CA PRO A 97 4.58 3.76 -18.18
C PRO A 97 5.57 3.26 -19.23
N ASN A 98 5.48 1.98 -19.59
CA ASN A 98 6.30 1.44 -20.66
C ASN A 98 6.04 2.33 -21.91
N PRO A 99 7.04 2.74 -22.72
CA PRO A 99 6.78 3.56 -23.92
C PRO A 99 5.78 2.94 -24.91
N ILE A 100 5.55 1.62 -24.79
CA ILE A 100 4.51 0.87 -25.48
C ILE A 100 3.11 1.20 -24.91
N ASP A 101 3.00 1.36 -23.59
CA ASP A 101 1.75 1.70 -22.90
C ASP A 101 1.34 3.14 -23.20
N ALA A 102 2.30 4.07 -23.24
CA ALA A 102 2.05 5.49 -23.53
C ALA A 102 1.40 5.73 -24.90
N ARG A 103 1.67 4.87 -25.88
CA ARG A 103 1.07 4.94 -27.23
C ARG A 103 -0.21 4.11 -27.38
N THR A 104 -0.60 3.37 -26.36
CA THR A 104 -1.77 2.50 -26.41
C THR A 104 -3.01 3.32 -26.06
N ARG A 105 -3.89 3.52 -27.05
CA ARG A 105 -5.15 4.24 -26.86
C ARG A 105 -6.19 3.39 -26.16
N LEU A 106 -6.30 2.15 -26.62
CA LEU A 106 -7.22 1.16 -26.09
C LEU A 106 -6.58 -0.22 -26.19
N PHE A 107 -6.56 -0.94 -25.08
CA PHE A 107 -6.26 -2.35 -25.00
C PHE A 107 -7.40 -3.03 -24.26
N PHE A 108 -7.77 -4.22 -24.68
CA PHE A 108 -8.59 -5.16 -23.91
C PHE A 108 -8.39 -6.58 -24.40
N GLU A 109 -8.77 -7.54 -23.58
CA GLU A 109 -8.86 -8.94 -23.97
C GLU A 109 -10.33 -9.35 -24.06
N THR A 110 -10.67 -10.22 -24.99
CA THR A 110 -11.93 -10.99 -24.99
C THR A 110 -11.64 -12.43 -24.61
N ASP A 111 -12.64 -13.30 -24.59
CA ASP A 111 -12.42 -14.73 -24.36
C ASP A 111 -11.48 -15.34 -25.40
N THR A 112 -11.59 -14.90 -26.66
CA THR A 112 -10.85 -15.51 -27.77
C THR A 112 -9.69 -14.65 -28.28
N ARG A 113 -9.67 -13.35 -28.00
CA ARG A 113 -8.76 -12.41 -28.65
C ARG A 113 -8.12 -11.43 -27.68
N GLN A 114 -7.03 -10.84 -28.12
CA GLN A 114 -6.44 -9.65 -27.52
C GLN A 114 -6.47 -8.54 -28.57
N VAL A 115 -6.94 -7.36 -28.18
CA VAL A 115 -7.10 -6.20 -29.07
C VAL A 115 -6.25 -5.07 -28.52
N ARG A 116 -5.43 -4.46 -29.39
CA ARG A 116 -4.67 -3.25 -29.07
C ARG A 116 -4.83 -2.22 -30.19
N VAL A 117 -5.34 -1.06 -29.84
CA VAL A 117 -5.37 0.14 -30.67
C VAL A 117 -4.29 1.10 -30.15
N PHE A 118 -3.41 1.54 -31.03
CA PHE A 118 -2.26 2.37 -30.66
C PHE A 118 -1.96 3.41 -31.73
N GLU A 119 -1.27 4.47 -31.33
CA GLU A 119 -0.84 5.54 -32.23
C GLU A 119 0.64 5.42 -32.60
N GLU A 120 0.94 5.79 -33.83
CA GLU A 120 2.31 6.00 -34.30
C GLU A 120 2.31 7.24 -35.21
N GLY A 121 2.91 8.33 -34.71
CA GLY A 121 2.78 9.65 -35.31
C GLY A 121 1.33 10.14 -35.28
N VAL A 122 0.79 10.50 -36.45
CA VAL A 122 -0.59 10.99 -36.61
C VAL A 122 -1.59 9.88 -36.95
N SER A 123 -1.12 8.65 -37.14
CA SER A 123 -1.94 7.51 -37.56
C SER A 123 -2.24 6.59 -36.40
N VAL A 124 -3.40 5.95 -36.47
CA VAL A 124 -3.84 4.94 -35.50
C VAL A 124 -3.82 3.57 -36.16
N PHE A 125 -3.38 2.57 -35.42
CA PHE A 125 -3.22 1.19 -35.87
C PHE A 125 -3.88 0.22 -34.89
N MET A 126 -4.25 -0.95 -35.39
CA MET A 126 -4.87 -2.02 -34.61
C MET A 126 -4.10 -3.34 -34.76
N ASN A 127 -3.87 -3.99 -33.62
CA ASN A 127 -3.41 -5.37 -33.53
C ASN A 127 -4.51 -6.23 -32.93
N ILE A 128 -4.72 -7.40 -33.52
CA ILE A 128 -5.63 -8.42 -32.99
C ILE A 128 -4.92 -9.76 -33.05
N TYR A 129 -4.76 -10.38 -31.88
CA TYR A 129 -4.22 -11.71 -31.72
C TYR A 129 -5.32 -12.67 -31.29
N ASN A 130 -5.50 -13.76 -32.03
CA ASN A 130 -6.43 -14.83 -31.69
C ASN A 130 -5.74 -15.82 -30.75
N LYS A 131 -6.22 -15.87 -29.50
CA LYS A 131 -5.70 -16.72 -28.43
C LYS A 131 -6.06 -18.19 -28.63
N LYS A 132 -7.17 -18.50 -29.33
CA LYS A 132 -7.61 -19.88 -29.57
C LYS A 132 -6.73 -20.57 -30.60
N THR A 133 -6.34 -19.85 -31.65
CA THR A 133 -5.55 -20.40 -32.77
C THR A 133 -4.08 -20.01 -32.71
N ALA A 134 -3.68 -19.21 -31.72
CA ALA A 134 -2.35 -18.61 -31.59
C ALA A 134 -1.89 -17.88 -32.86
N SER A 135 -2.81 -17.17 -33.51
CA SER A 135 -2.56 -16.51 -34.80
C SER A 135 -2.81 -15.01 -34.73
N THR A 136 -1.97 -14.24 -35.42
CA THR A 136 -2.17 -12.79 -35.53
C THR A 136 -3.12 -12.49 -36.69
N GLU A 137 -4.31 -11.98 -36.37
CA GLU A 137 -5.34 -11.59 -37.34
C GLU A 137 -4.99 -10.21 -37.92
N LEU A 138 -4.74 -9.23 -37.07
CA LEU A 138 -4.23 -7.90 -37.44
C LEU A 138 -2.87 -7.65 -36.80
N ASN A 139 -1.91 -7.19 -37.62
CA ASN A 139 -0.62 -6.69 -37.16
C ASN A 139 -0.34 -5.36 -37.86
N HIS A 140 -0.31 -4.27 -37.10
CA HIS A 140 -0.01 -2.93 -37.55
C HIS A 140 -0.93 -2.49 -38.70
N VAL A 141 -2.23 -2.79 -38.60
CA VAL A 141 -3.20 -2.44 -39.65
C VAL A 141 -3.81 -1.10 -39.32
N PHE A 142 -3.91 -0.21 -40.32
CA PHE A 142 -4.50 1.11 -40.14
C PHE A 142 -5.90 1.02 -39.53
N ALA A 143 -6.18 1.89 -38.57
CA ALA A 143 -7.46 1.97 -37.89
C ALA A 143 -7.97 3.40 -37.91
N THR A 144 -9.25 3.55 -38.22
CA THR A 144 -9.94 4.83 -38.19
C THR A 144 -10.71 4.95 -36.89
N LYS A 145 -10.47 6.02 -36.13
CA LYS A 145 -11.36 6.40 -35.03
C LYS A 145 -12.64 6.97 -35.63
N LEU A 146 -13.75 6.31 -35.37
CA LEU A 146 -15.07 6.76 -35.81
C LEU A 146 -15.66 7.66 -34.71
N SER A 147 -15.53 8.96 -34.91
CA SER A 147 -16.15 9.98 -34.06
C SER A 147 -17.65 10.01 -34.36
N GLY A 148 -18.45 9.32 -33.55
CA GLY A 148 -19.90 9.23 -33.78
C GLY A 148 -20.55 8.06 -33.07
N GLY A 149 -20.22 7.83 -31.79
CA GLY A 149 -21.00 6.94 -30.95
C GLY A 149 -22.46 7.33 -30.97
N ASP A 150 -23.34 6.35 -30.87
CA ASP A 150 -24.74 6.60 -30.52
C ASP A 150 -24.84 7.50 -29.26
N SER A 151 -26.05 7.94 -28.92
CA SER A 151 -26.32 8.74 -27.70
C SER A 151 -25.89 8.06 -26.39
N ARG A 152 -25.26 6.87 -26.42
CA ARG A 152 -24.76 6.10 -25.28
C ARG A 152 -23.26 6.27 -25.01
N GLY A 153 -22.53 7.05 -25.82
CA GLY A 153 -21.14 7.43 -25.53
C GLY A 153 -20.08 6.40 -25.94
N TRP A 154 -20.37 5.57 -26.94
CA TRP A 154 -19.39 4.63 -27.48
C TRP A 154 -18.35 5.33 -28.36
N GLU A 155 -17.07 5.05 -28.11
CA GLU A 155 -15.97 5.36 -29.02
C GLU A 155 -15.62 4.10 -29.82
N ASN A 156 -15.43 4.26 -31.13
CA ASN A 156 -15.25 3.12 -32.05
C ASN A 156 -13.97 3.27 -32.88
N TYR A 157 -13.29 2.15 -33.05
CA TYR A 157 -12.12 2.01 -33.92
C TYR A 157 -12.41 0.95 -34.96
N LEU A 158 -12.22 1.29 -36.24
CA LEU A 158 -12.48 0.38 -37.35
C LEU A 158 -11.20 0.09 -38.13
N SER A 159 -10.88 -1.18 -38.32
CA SER A 159 -9.81 -1.65 -39.20
C SER A 159 -10.33 -2.73 -40.15
N THR A 160 -9.81 -2.80 -41.36
CA THR A 160 -10.25 -3.78 -42.37
C THR A 160 -9.07 -4.59 -42.91
N LYS A 161 -9.27 -5.90 -43.07
CA LYS A 161 -8.27 -6.82 -43.63
C LYS A 161 -8.96 -8.08 -44.16
N ASP A 162 -8.51 -8.58 -45.31
CA ASP A 162 -8.95 -9.88 -45.88
C ASP A 162 -10.48 -10.03 -45.98
N GLY A 163 -11.19 -8.95 -46.36
CA GLY A 163 -12.65 -8.95 -46.49
C GLY A 163 -13.41 -8.90 -45.15
N ARG A 164 -12.72 -8.70 -44.04
CA ARG A 164 -13.28 -8.53 -42.70
C ARG A 164 -13.09 -7.11 -42.21
N ALA A 165 -14.06 -6.63 -41.44
CA ALA A 165 -14.03 -5.38 -40.71
C ALA A 165 -14.04 -5.68 -39.21
N TYR A 166 -13.06 -5.12 -38.51
CA TYR A 166 -12.84 -5.28 -37.08
C TYR A 166 -13.17 -3.96 -36.40
N GLN A 167 -14.22 -3.97 -35.60
CA GLN A 167 -14.66 -2.81 -34.83
C GLN A 167 -14.38 -3.06 -33.34
N ALA A 168 -13.46 -2.29 -32.78
CA ALA A 168 -13.22 -2.21 -31.35
C ALA A 168 -14.00 -1.02 -30.77
N SER A 169 -14.89 -1.29 -29.82
CA SER A 169 -15.77 -0.30 -29.22
C SER A 169 -15.46 -0.17 -27.72
N MET A 170 -15.50 1.04 -27.19
CA MET A 170 -15.35 1.30 -25.76
C MET A 170 -16.26 2.41 -25.25
N ILE A 171 -16.65 2.33 -23.97
CA ILE A 171 -17.13 3.47 -23.19
C ILE A 171 -16.01 3.86 -22.22
N GLN A 172 -15.78 5.16 -22.01
CA GLN A 172 -14.79 5.64 -21.05
C GLN A 172 -15.05 5.05 -19.66
N ARG A 173 -14.02 4.40 -19.07
CA ARG A 173 -14.10 3.58 -17.84
C ARG A 173 -15.23 2.53 -17.80
N GLY A 174 -15.74 2.13 -18.97
CA GLY A 174 -16.93 1.32 -19.09
C GLY A 174 -16.70 0.03 -19.85
N THR A 175 -17.69 -0.39 -20.62
CA THR A 175 -17.63 -1.64 -21.35
C THR A 175 -16.74 -1.51 -22.59
N THR A 176 -16.03 -2.59 -22.94
CA THR A 176 -15.32 -2.74 -24.21
C THR A 176 -15.91 -3.92 -24.98
N GLN A 177 -15.90 -3.85 -26.31
CA GLN A 177 -16.41 -4.91 -27.18
C GLN A 177 -15.59 -5.02 -28.46
N LEU A 178 -15.49 -6.23 -29.00
CA LEU A 178 -15.01 -6.50 -30.34
C LEU A 178 -16.15 -7.04 -31.19
N LYS A 179 -16.36 -6.42 -32.34
CA LYS A 179 -17.30 -6.86 -33.37
C LYS A 179 -16.54 -7.12 -34.67
N ILE A 180 -16.78 -8.28 -35.29
CA ILE A 180 -16.18 -8.64 -36.58
C ILE A 180 -17.29 -8.82 -37.60
N THR A 181 -17.25 -8.04 -38.66
CA THR A 181 -18.21 -8.08 -39.77
C THR A 181 -17.51 -8.36 -41.08
N ASN A 182 -18.29 -8.71 -42.09
CA ASN A 182 -17.83 -8.77 -43.46
C ASN A 182 -17.68 -7.33 -43.96
N SER A 183 -16.54 -6.97 -44.53
CA SER A 183 -16.25 -5.58 -44.89
C SER A 183 -17.09 -5.05 -46.06
N SER A 184 -17.67 -5.91 -46.89
CA SER A 184 -18.51 -5.49 -48.02
C SER A 184 -20.00 -5.45 -47.66
N THR A 185 -20.47 -6.38 -46.83
CA THR A 185 -21.90 -6.49 -46.49
C THR A 185 -22.25 -5.87 -45.13
N GLY A 186 -21.26 -5.66 -44.26
CA GLY A 186 -21.47 -5.19 -42.88
C GLY A 186 -22.12 -6.23 -41.96
N LEU A 187 -22.38 -7.45 -42.45
CA LEU A 187 -22.99 -8.52 -41.68
C LEU A 187 -21.99 -9.11 -40.70
N ASP A 188 -22.48 -9.46 -39.51
CA ASP A 188 -21.70 -10.11 -38.46
C ASP A 188 -21.17 -11.45 -38.97
N VAL A 189 -19.84 -11.62 -38.91
CA VAL A 189 -19.16 -12.86 -39.31
C VAL A 189 -18.96 -13.76 -38.10
N GLU A 190 -18.84 -13.15 -36.92
CA GLU A 190 -18.62 -13.85 -35.66
C GLU A 190 -19.47 -13.20 -34.54
N PRO A 191 -19.79 -13.91 -33.46
CA PRO A 191 -20.48 -13.33 -32.31
C PRO A 191 -19.72 -12.13 -31.74
N ILE A 192 -20.44 -11.12 -31.28
CA ILE A 192 -19.85 -9.97 -30.58
C ILE A 192 -19.23 -10.46 -29.27
N GLU A 193 -17.98 -10.09 -29.02
CA GLU A 193 -17.26 -10.47 -27.83
C GLU A 193 -17.11 -9.28 -26.88
N SER A 194 -17.49 -9.48 -25.62
CA SER A 194 -17.25 -8.50 -24.56
C SER A 194 -15.78 -8.53 -24.13
N GLY A 195 -15.23 -7.34 -23.92
CA GLY A 195 -13.87 -7.15 -23.46
C GLY A 195 -13.74 -7.06 -21.94
N PHE A 196 -12.57 -7.43 -21.44
CA PHE A 196 -12.12 -7.35 -20.06
C PHE A 196 -10.64 -6.95 -19.99
N LYS A 197 -10.13 -6.64 -18.79
CA LYS A 197 -8.77 -6.12 -18.56
C LYS A 197 -8.43 -4.91 -19.44
N ALA A 198 -9.42 -4.02 -19.61
CA ALA A 198 -9.26 -2.87 -20.47
C ALA A 198 -8.37 -1.79 -19.82
N TRP A 199 -7.51 -1.16 -20.62
CA TRP A 199 -6.65 -0.03 -20.24
C TRP A 199 -6.21 0.74 -21.49
N GLY A 200 -5.70 1.96 -21.33
CA GLY A 200 -5.20 2.78 -22.43
C GLY A 200 -5.37 4.27 -22.13
N THR A 201 -4.80 5.13 -22.97
CA THR A 201 -4.89 6.59 -22.79
C THR A 201 -6.31 7.12 -22.97
N GLU A 202 -7.16 6.43 -23.74
CA GLU A 202 -8.57 6.82 -23.92
C GLU A 202 -9.53 6.04 -23.02
N TYR A 203 -9.06 4.95 -22.39
CA TYR A 203 -9.79 4.19 -21.36
C TYR A 203 -9.41 4.70 -19.96
N GLN A 204 -9.58 6.00 -19.74
CA GLN A 204 -9.37 6.68 -18.46
C GLN A 204 -10.62 7.40 -17.98
#